data_AF-A0A8T6IJG0-F1
#
_entry.id   AF-A0A8T6IJG0-F1
#
_cell.length_a   1.000
_cell.length_b   1.000
_cell.length_c   1.000
_cell.angle_alpha   90.00
_cell.angle_beta   90.00
_cell.angle_gamma   90.00
#
_symmetry.space_group_name_H-M   'P 1'
#
loop_
_entity.id
_entity.type
_entity.pdbx_description
1 polymer ?
#
loop_
_entity_poly.entity_id
_entity_poly.type
_entity_poly.pdbx_seq_one_letter_code
_entity_poly.pdbx_strand_id
1 'polypeptide(L)'
;MLVNKADVILSLDWLDLAGFLRGCLGSSQTQAPPNKTIIHCSMDTYRTNGWSMDHQALPAVDVPVASTSDTFVEQLLDGFGRKRAAAGLKNITHWTRTPTGKARPRQGTPMTLMDMALTVRDFARTRPVSFARLPIGWPGEGAEHSGPLSFMGNDGGGGVGSGPGHAVGTSLALKGKGRLPAAVLGDGDYLMGCNALWTATHMDLPLLVIIADNRSYYNDEMHQERVAQIRKRPVQNRWIGQRLDDPPVDLIAMGRAQGFDGEAPVSTSEDLAAALERGAKVVARGGRYVIDALVEPGYAETGVDQRAGMAKKK
;
A
#
# COMPACT_ATOMS: atom_id res chain seq x y z
N MET A 1 16.88 -3.35 14.07
CA MET A 1 16.63 -2.76 12.74
C MET A 1 17.96 -2.42 12.07
N LEU A 2 18.12 -2.62 10.76
CA LEU A 2 19.39 -2.37 10.04
C LEU A 2 19.85 -0.91 10.16
N VAL A 3 18.92 0.04 10.15
CA VAL A 3 19.18 1.49 10.29
C VAL A 3 19.98 1.80 11.57
N ASN A 4 19.72 1.12 12.70
CA ASN A 4 20.48 1.32 13.93
C ASN A 4 21.97 0.93 13.81
N LYS A 5 22.27 -0.07 12.98
CA LYS A 5 23.63 -0.62 12.82
C LYS A 5 24.45 0.13 11.76
N ALA A 6 23.82 0.94 10.92
CA ALA A 6 24.50 1.70 9.88
C ALA A 6 25.36 2.81 10.49
N ASP A 7 26.55 2.99 9.95
CA ASP A 7 27.46 4.12 10.17
C ASP A 7 27.24 5.24 9.14
N VAL A 8 26.86 4.86 7.92
CA VAL A 8 26.47 5.76 6.82
C VAL A 8 25.08 5.41 6.29
N ILE A 9 24.26 6.42 6.02
CA ILE A 9 22.95 6.29 5.37
C ILE A 9 22.96 7.12 4.09
N LEU A 10 22.76 6.46 2.95
CA LEU A 10 22.47 7.10 1.68
C LEU A 10 20.95 7.09 1.45
N SER A 11 20.35 8.27 1.47
CA SER A 11 18.94 8.51 1.15
C SER A 11 18.79 9.01 -0.28
N LEU A 12 17.99 8.30 -1.08
CA LEU A 12 17.71 8.58 -2.48
C LEU A 12 16.25 8.99 -2.62
N ASP A 13 16.01 10.31 -2.67
CA ASP A 13 14.70 10.95 -2.81
C ASP A 13 13.61 10.42 -1.86
N TRP A 14 14.01 10.11 -0.63
CA TRP A 14 13.10 9.58 0.38
C TRP A 14 12.20 10.69 0.93
N LEU A 15 10.90 10.58 0.66
CA LEU A 15 9.88 11.48 1.20
C LEU A 15 9.84 11.40 2.73
N ASP A 16 9.89 12.54 3.40
CA ASP A 16 9.94 12.65 4.87
C ASP A 16 11.06 11.80 5.51
N LEU A 17 12.30 12.06 5.10
CA LEU A 17 13.47 11.42 5.70
C LEU A 17 13.53 11.63 7.23
N ALA A 18 13.13 12.80 7.72
CA ALA A 18 13.15 13.12 9.14
C ALA A 18 12.20 12.23 9.95
N GLY A 19 10.94 12.11 9.52
CA GLY A 19 9.95 11.24 10.15
C GLY A 19 10.32 9.77 10.07
N PHE A 20 10.86 9.32 8.92
CA PHE A 20 11.36 7.95 8.78
C PHE A 20 12.48 7.62 9.77
N LEU A 21 13.51 8.48 9.86
CA LEU A 21 14.62 8.29 10.80
C LEU A 21 14.16 8.37 12.25
N ARG A 22 13.24 9.30 12.58
CA ARG A 22 12.61 9.37 13.90
C ARG A 22 11.89 8.08 14.25
N GLY A 23 11.13 7.50 13.32
CA GLY A 23 10.45 6.21 13.53
C GLY A 23 11.43 5.06 13.78
N CYS A 24 12.59 5.08 13.14
CA CYS A 24 13.62 4.04 13.29
C CYS A 24 14.49 4.20 14.55
N LEU A 25 14.81 5.45 14.91
CA LEU A 25 15.86 5.79 15.89
C LEU A 25 15.29 6.38 17.18
N GLY A 26 14.02 6.79 17.20
CA GLY A 26 13.30 7.30 18.36
C GLY A 26 13.54 8.78 18.69
N SER A 27 14.50 9.46 18.05
CA SER A 27 14.84 10.86 18.31
C SER A 27 14.39 11.80 17.18
N SER A 28 14.08 13.06 17.53
CA SER A 28 13.83 14.12 16.55
C SER A 28 15.14 14.53 15.87
N GLN A 29 15.20 14.46 14.54
CA GLN A 29 16.40 14.79 13.77
C GLN A 29 16.80 16.28 13.88
N THR A 30 15.85 17.18 14.06
CA THR A 30 16.09 18.63 14.22
C THR A 30 16.72 19.00 15.57
N GLN A 31 16.66 18.13 16.58
CA GLN A 31 17.13 18.43 17.94
C GLN A 31 18.22 17.47 18.43
N ALA A 32 18.16 16.20 17.99
CA ALA A 32 19.06 15.14 18.38
C ALA A 32 19.41 14.31 17.13
N PRO A 33 20.31 14.84 16.27
CA PRO A 33 20.75 14.14 15.07
C PRO A 33 21.43 12.81 15.45
N PRO A 34 21.30 11.78 14.61
CA PRO A 34 21.84 10.47 14.87
C PRO A 34 23.36 10.52 14.68
N ASN A 35 24.08 9.73 15.48
CA ASN A 35 25.53 9.59 15.32
C ASN A 35 25.85 8.69 14.10
N LYS A 36 25.55 9.18 12.89
CA LYS A 36 25.65 8.50 11.60
C LYS A 36 25.85 9.57 10.52
N THR A 37 26.64 9.28 9.49
CA THR A 37 26.73 10.18 8.33
C THR A 37 25.52 10.00 7.43
N ILE A 38 24.78 11.09 7.20
CA ILE A 38 23.59 11.11 6.33
C ILE A 38 23.93 11.85 5.03
N ILE A 39 23.89 11.10 3.93
CA ILE A 39 23.95 11.62 2.56
C ILE A 39 22.51 11.61 2.03
N HIS A 40 22.00 12.77 1.60
CA HIS A 40 20.64 12.87 1.08
C HIS A 40 20.64 13.50 -0.31
N CYS A 41 20.29 12.69 -1.31
CA CYS A 41 20.08 13.13 -2.69
C CYS A 41 18.60 13.38 -2.91
N SER A 42 18.21 14.65 -3.06
CA SER A 42 16.83 15.04 -3.36
C SER A 42 16.77 16.49 -3.84
N MET A 43 15.72 16.79 -4.61
CA MET A 43 15.35 18.18 -4.95
C MET A 43 14.30 18.76 -3.98
N ASP A 44 13.81 17.98 -3.01
CA ASP A 44 12.76 18.42 -2.08
C ASP A 44 13.22 19.56 -1.15
N THR A 45 14.52 19.82 -0.99
CA THR A 45 15.02 21.01 -0.27
C THR A 45 14.51 22.32 -0.86
N TYR A 46 14.14 22.36 -2.15
CA TYR A 46 13.49 23.54 -2.74
C TYR A 46 12.02 23.68 -2.34
N ARG A 47 11.32 22.57 -2.06
CA ARG A 47 9.95 22.58 -1.53
C ARG A 47 9.90 23.04 -0.07
N THR A 48 10.90 22.69 0.73
CA THR A 48 10.93 23.03 2.15
C THR A 48 11.05 24.53 2.43
N ASN A 49 11.44 25.34 1.44
CA ASN A 49 11.50 26.80 1.53
C ASN A 49 10.16 27.50 1.20
N GLY A 50 9.09 26.74 0.94
CA GLY A 50 7.76 27.26 0.65
C GLY A 50 6.98 27.63 1.91
N TRP A 51 6.09 28.63 1.79
CA TRP A 51 5.18 29.07 2.85
C TRP A 51 4.24 27.97 3.38
N SER A 52 4.01 26.91 2.59
CA SER A 52 3.03 25.88 2.94
C SER A 52 3.44 24.99 4.12
N MET A 53 4.70 25.05 4.58
CA MET A 53 5.22 24.26 5.71
C MET A 53 5.00 22.73 5.56
N ASP A 54 4.81 22.24 4.32
CA ASP A 54 4.50 20.83 3.99
C ASP A 54 5.71 19.87 4.17
N HIS A 55 6.72 20.27 4.92
CA HIS A 55 7.95 19.50 5.13
C HIS A 55 8.00 18.76 6.46
N GLN A 56 6.96 18.86 7.29
CA GLN A 56 6.84 18.27 8.63
C GLN A 56 8.04 18.57 9.55
N ALA A 57 9.16 17.85 9.38
CA ALA A 57 10.43 18.07 10.06
C ALA A 57 11.60 18.04 9.06
N LEU A 58 12.62 18.87 9.30
CA LEU A 58 13.83 18.88 8.49
C LEU A 58 14.79 17.76 8.94
N PRO A 59 15.32 16.91 8.04
CA PRO A 59 16.32 15.92 8.39
C PRO A 59 17.67 16.62 8.66
N ALA A 60 18.41 16.14 9.65
CA ALA A 60 19.81 16.52 9.81
C ALA A 60 20.63 15.78 8.74
N VAL A 61 21.15 16.51 7.76
CA VAL A 61 21.88 15.95 6.61
C VAL A 61 23.31 16.49 6.65
N ASP A 62 24.30 15.60 6.63
CA ASP A 62 25.72 15.97 6.59
C ASP A 62 26.16 16.32 5.16
N VAL A 63 25.66 15.57 4.17
CA VAL A 63 26.00 15.75 2.75
C VAL A 63 24.72 15.87 1.92
N PRO A 64 24.23 17.10 1.68
CA PRO A 64 23.11 17.34 0.78
C PRO A 64 23.57 17.26 -0.67
N VAL A 65 22.81 16.55 -1.51
CA VAL A 65 23.05 16.43 -2.94
C VAL A 65 21.80 16.88 -3.68
N ALA A 66 21.86 18.05 -4.31
CA ALA A 66 20.75 18.63 -5.07
C ALA A 66 20.72 18.05 -6.50
N SER A 67 20.21 16.82 -6.62
CA SER A 67 20.09 16.09 -7.89
C SER A 67 18.90 15.13 -7.83
N THR A 68 18.48 14.63 -9.00
CA THR A 68 17.64 13.42 -9.07
C THR A 68 18.46 12.19 -8.68
N SER A 69 17.81 11.23 -8.04
CA SER A 69 18.44 9.97 -7.60
C SER A 69 19.07 9.19 -8.75
N ASP A 70 18.41 9.13 -9.90
CA ASP A 70 18.92 8.39 -11.06
C ASP A 70 20.26 8.95 -11.55
N THR A 71 20.35 10.28 -11.74
CA THR A 71 21.59 10.96 -12.16
C THR A 71 22.71 10.74 -11.15
N PHE A 72 22.40 10.84 -9.86
CA PHE A 72 23.40 10.68 -8.81
C PHE A 72 23.89 9.23 -8.72
N VAL A 73 22.99 8.25 -8.79
CA VAL A 73 23.35 6.82 -8.76
C VAL A 73 24.19 6.44 -9.98
N GLU A 74 23.87 6.95 -11.18
CA GLU A 74 24.66 6.71 -12.39
C GLU A 74 26.10 7.19 -12.23
N GLN A 75 26.30 8.43 -11.78
CA GLN A 75 27.64 8.99 -11.54
C GLN A 75 28.40 8.25 -10.43
N LEU A 76 27.70 7.82 -9.36
CA LEU A 76 28.31 7.01 -8.31
C LEU A 76 28.79 5.66 -8.85
N LEU A 77 27.99 5.00 -9.70
CA LEU A 77 28.36 3.71 -10.29
C LEU A 77 29.59 3.85 -11.20
N ASP A 78 29.65 4.90 -12.01
CA ASP A 78 30.81 5.20 -12.85
C ASP A 78 32.06 5.50 -12.01
N GLY A 79 31.91 6.30 -10.95
CA GLY A 79 33.01 6.67 -10.06
C GLY A 79 33.54 5.52 -9.21
N PHE A 80 32.67 4.59 -8.78
CA PHE A 80 33.09 3.43 -7.99
C PHE A 80 33.59 2.25 -8.82
N GLY A 81 33.13 2.11 -10.06
CA GLY A 81 33.35 0.93 -10.88
C GLY A 81 32.80 -0.37 -10.25
N ARG A 82 33.19 -1.53 -10.80
CA ARG A 82 32.78 -2.84 -10.27
C ARG A 82 33.62 -3.23 -9.05
N LYS A 83 33.23 -2.78 -7.86
CA LYS A 83 33.83 -3.27 -6.60
C LYS A 83 33.18 -4.58 -6.14
N ARG A 84 33.97 -5.49 -5.57
CA ARG A 84 33.43 -6.68 -4.89
C ARG A 84 32.66 -6.25 -3.63
N ALA A 85 31.50 -6.87 -3.39
CA ALA A 85 30.75 -6.67 -2.16
C ALA A 85 31.65 -6.94 -0.93
N ALA A 86 31.60 -6.04 0.05
CA ALA A 86 32.35 -6.17 1.29
C ALA A 86 32.04 -7.51 1.99
N ALA A 87 33.05 -8.13 2.62
CA ALA A 87 32.88 -9.41 3.31
C ALA A 87 31.78 -9.38 4.38
N GLY A 88 31.56 -8.22 5.02
CA GLY A 88 30.51 -7.99 6.02
C GLY A 88 29.07 -8.07 5.49
N LEU A 89 28.86 -7.94 4.17
CA LEU A 89 27.53 -8.06 3.56
C LEU A 89 27.07 -9.52 3.43
N LYS A 90 27.99 -10.50 3.50
CA LYS A 90 27.67 -11.93 3.32
C LYS A 90 26.73 -12.48 4.38
N ASN A 91 26.73 -11.89 5.58
CA ASN A 91 25.92 -12.33 6.72
C ASN A 91 24.62 -11.52 6.87
N ILE A 92 24.35 -10.57 5.98
CA ILE A 92 23.11 -9.79 5.98
C ILE A 92 22.12 -10.46 5.03
N THR A 93 21.03 -10.99 5.57
CA THR A 93 19.93 -11.50 4.76
C THR A 93 19.39 -10.38 3.88
N HIS A 94 19.41 -10.59 2.56
CA HIS A 94 18.85 -9.64 1.61
C HIS A 94 17.36 -9.45 1.90
N TRP A 95 16.85 -8.23 1.81
CA TRP A 95 15.46 -7.90 2.16
C TRP A 95 14.44 -8.72 1.34
N THR A 96 14.73 -9.04 0.08
CA THR A 96 13.93 -9.95 -0.77
C THR A 96 13.93 -11.42 -0.33
N ARG A 97 14.84 -11.82 0.56
CA ARG A 97 14.96 -13.20 1.09
C ARG A 97 14.41 -13.32 2.50
N THR A 98 13.86 -12.24 3.06
CA THR A 98 13.25 -12.27 4.39
C THR A 98 12.03 -13.20 4.34
N PRO A 99 12.02 -14.31 5.08
CA PRO A 99 10.90 -15.22 5.06
C PRO A 99 9.68 -14.50 5.66
N THR A 100 8.67 -14.23 4.85
CA THR A 100 7.32 -13.91 5.36
C THR A 100 6.70 -15.20 5.86
N GLY A 101 7.19 -15.71 6.99
CA GLY A 101 6.70 -16.91 7.64
C GLY A 101 5.46 -16.60 8.46
N LYS A 102 4.32 -16.38 7.80
CA LYS A 102 3.02 -16.56 8.45
C LYS A 102 2.41 -17.87 7.94
N ALA A 103 1.76 -18.59 8.84
CA ALA A 103 1.09 -19.84 8.51
C ALA A 103 0.10 -19.60 7.38
N ARG A 104 0.00 -20.55 6.44
CA ARG A 104 -1.06 -20.48 5.42
C ARG A 104 -2.42 -20.44 6.11
N PRO A 105 -3.40 -19.71 5.56
CA PRO A 105 -4.77 -19.69 6.06
C PRO A 105 -5.29 -21.13 6.21
N ARG A 106 -6.15 -21.37 7.20
CA ARG A 106 -6.86 -22.65 7.30
C ARG A 106 -7.89 -22.71 6.17
N GLN A 107 -7.96 -23.84 5.47
CA GLN A 107 -8.93 -24.02 4.39
C GLN A 107 -10.36 -23.84 4.89
N GLY A 108 -11.17 -23.11 4.12
CA GLY A 108 -12.60 -22.95 4.36
C GLY A 108 -12.98 -22.03 5.53
N THR A 109 -12.03 -21.31 6.13
CA THR A 109 -12.35 -20.29 7.14
C THR A 109 -12.57 -18.92 6.50
N PRO A 110 -13.39 -18.04 7.09
CA PRO A 110 -13.44 -16.63 6.73
C PRO A 110 -12.03 -16.05 6.65
N MET A 111 -11.72 -15.34 5.57
CA MET A 111 -10.39 -14.80 5.35
C MET A 111 -10.21 -13.48 6.12
N THR A 112 -9.05 -13.28 6.72
CA THR A 112 -8.63 -11.98 7.24
C THR A 112 -8.02 -11.12 6.12
N LEU A 113 -7.79 -9.83 6.39
CA LEU A 113 -7.01 -8.97 5.49
C LEU A 113 -5.59 -9.52 5.23
N MET A 114 -4.99 -10.22 6.21
CA MET A 114 -3.69 -10.89 6.01
C MET A 114 -3.81 -12.04 5.01
N ASP A 115 -4.83 -12.88 5.16
CA ASP A 115 -5.04 -14.03 4.28
C ASP A 115 -5.30 -13.58 2.83
N MET A 116 -6.11 -12.51 2.66
CA MET A 116 -6.31 -11.83 1.39
C MET A 116 -4.97 -11.34 0.81
N ALA A 117 -4.16 -10.65 1.62
CA ALA A 117 -2.91 -10.07 1.15
C ALA A 117 -1.88 -11.13 0.72
N LEU A 118 -1.77 -12.24 1.46
CA LEU A 118 -0.93 -13.38 1.09
C LEU A 118 -1.43 -14.06 -0.19
N THR A 119 -2.75 -14.18 -0.36
CA THR A 119 -3.37 -14.77 -1.55
C THR A 119 -3.10 -13.91 -2.79
N VAL A 120 -3.32 -12.60 -2.70
CA VAL A 120 -3.04 -11.63 -3.78
C VAL A 120 -1.54 -11.60 -4.13
N ARG A 121 -0.67 -11.68 -3.12
CA ARG A 121 0.77 -11.77 -3.32
C ARG A 121 1.18 -13.03 -4.08
N ASP A 122 0.69 -14.21 -3.66
CA ASP A 122 1.01 -15.47 -4.31
C ASP A 122 0.49 -15.49 -5.75
N PHE A 123 -0.68 -14.89 -6.01
CA PHE A 123 -1.18 -14.62 -7.35
C PHE A 123 -0.22 -13.72 -8.15
N ALA A 124 0.33 -12.64 -7.56
CA ALA A 124 1.23 -11.73 -8.25
C ALA A 124 2.64 -12.29 -8.50
N ARG A 125 3.10 -13.30 -7.74
CA ARG A 125 4.44 -13.90 -7.91
C ARG A 125 4.60 -14.65 -9.24
N THR A 126 3.53 -15.15 -9.82
CA THR A 126 3.57 -16.02 -10.99
C THR A 126 3.38 -15.27 -12.32
N ARG A 127 3.24 -13.93 -12.28
CA ARG A 127 2.86 -13.11 -13.44
C ARG A 127 3.20 -11.62 -13.26
N PRO A 128 3.38 -10.86 -14.35
CA PRO A 128 3.63 -9.42 -14.25
C PRO A 128 2.33 -8.65 -13.91
N VAL A 129 2.10 -8.40 -12.62
CA VAL A 129 1.02 -7.52 -12.15
C VAL A 129 1.54 -6.10 -11.90
N SER A 130 0.68 -5.12 -12.11
CA SER A 130 0.88 -3.74 -11.70
C SER A 130 -0.30 -3.30 -10.84
N PHE A 131 -0.07 -3.17 -9.54
CA PHE A 131 -1.07 -2.67 -8.61
C PHE A 131 -1.15 -1.16 -8.69
N ALA A 132 -2.31 -0.64 -9.09
CA ALA A 132 -2.62 0.79 -9.06
C ALA A 132 -2.74 1.30 -7.63
N ARG A 133 -3.27 0.46 -6.73
CA ARG A 133 -3.52 0.79 -5.33
C ARG A 133 -3.55 -0.45 -4.46
N LEU A 134 -3.19 -0.26 -3.19
CA LEU A 134 -3.41 -1.16 -2.08
C LEU A 134 -4.09 -0.34 -0.96
N PRO A 135 -5.07 -0.88 -0.23
CA PRO A 135 -5.81 -0.12 0.77
C PRO A 135 -4.92 0.28 1.94
N ILE A 136 -5.33 1.31 2.68
CA ILE A 136 -4.63 1.70 3.91
C ILE A 136 -4.56 0.50 4.88
N GLY A 137 -3.41 0.31 5.52
CA GLY A 137 -3.19 -0.83 6.40
C GLY A 137 -3.00 -2.17 5.69
N TRP A 138 -2.80 -2.17 4.36
CA TRP A 138 -2.39 -3.36 3.63
C TRP A 138 -1.14 -3.98 4.28
N PRO A 139 -1.13 -5.30 4.57
CA PRO A 139 -0.03 -5.91 5.28
C PRO A 139 1.27 -5.90 4.49
N GLY A 140 2.38 -5.49 5.12
CA GLY A 140 3.69 -5.44 4.48
C GLY A 140 4.17 -6.79 3.94
N GLU A 141 3.80 -7.90 4.58
CA GLU A 141 4.13 -9.26 4.12
C GLU A 141 3.42 -9.67 2.84
N GLY A 142 2.32 -9.00 2.50
CA GLY A 142 1.61 -9.12 1.23
C GLY A 142 2.09 -8.12 0.17
N ALA A 143 2.88 -7.11 0.55
CA ALA A 143 3.41 -6.08 -0.34
C ALA A 143 4.75 -6.52 -0.97
N GLU A 144 4.72 -7.61 -1.75
CA GLU A 144 5.88 -8.06 -2.52
C GLU A 144 5.84 -7.52 -3.95
N HIS A 145 6.88 -6.76 -4.32
CA HIS A 145 6.98 -6.09 -5.60
C HIS A 145 8.25 -6.57 -6.32
N SER A 146 8.07 -7.07 -7.55
CA SER A 146 9.15 -7.65 -8.35
C SER A 146 9.86 -6.63 -9.26
N GLY A 147 9.38 -5.39 -9.32
CA GLY A 147 10.02 -4.31 -10.07
C GLY A 147 9.31 -2.96 -9.93
N PRO A 148 9.83 -1.90 -10.57
CA PRO A 148 9.33 -0.53 -10.42
C PRO A 148 7.89 -0.35 -10.92
N LEU A 149 7.42 -1.22 -11.80
CA LEU A 149 6.04 -1.20 -12.30
C LEU A 149 5.09 -2.11 -11.51
N SER A 150 5.54 -2.77 -10.44
CA SER A 150 4.68 -3.66 -9.66
C SER A 150 3.65 -2.91 -8.81
N PHE A 151 3.93 -1.66 -8.45
CA PHE A 151 3.04 -0.81 -7.65
C PHE A 151 3.20 0.66 -8.07
N MET A 152 2.09 1.35 -8.35
CA MET A 152 2.09 2.73 -8.85
C MET A 152 2.16 3.79 -7.75
N GLY A 153 2.05 3.39 -6.48
CA GLY A 153 2.02 4.30 -5.34
C GLY A 153 0.61 4.51 -4.79
N ASN A 154 0.47 5.45 -3.86
CA ASN A 154 -0.79 5.85 -3.25
C ASN A 154 -1.02 7.34 -3.47
N ASP A 155 -2.25 7.82 -3.28
CA ASP A 155 -2.52 9.25 -3.34
C ASP A 155 -1.94 9.95 -2.11
N GLY A 156 -0.90 10.76 -2.32
CA GLY A 156 -0.25 11.49 -1.22
C GLY A 156 -1.19 12.38 -0.39
N GLY A 157 -2.37 12.71 -0.92
CA GLY A 157 -3.42 13.47 -0.22
C GLY A 157 -4.46 12.63 0.54
N GLY A 158 -4.44 11.29 0.44
CA GLY A 158 -5.37 10.41 1.15
C GLY A 158 -6.84 10.56 0.75
N GLY A 159 -7.13 10.83 -0.52
CA GLY A 159 -8.49 11.04 -1.03
C GLY A 159 -9.26 9.73 -1.16
N VAL A 160 -10.18 9.47 -0.23
CA VAL A 160 -11.14 8.35 -0.37
C VAL A 160 -12.03 8.59 -1.60
N GLY A 161 -12.27 7.56 -2.39
CA GLY A 161 -12.96 7.62 -3.68
C GLY A 161 -12.03 7.77 -4.89
N SER A 162 -10.74 8.05 -4.67
CA SER A 162 -9.78 8.20 -5.78
C SER A 162 -9.38 6.86 -6.41
N GLY A 163 -9.56 5.74 -5.70
CA GLY A 163 -9.01 4.44 -6.05
C GLY A 163 -9.48 3.90 -7.40
N PRO A 164 -10.80 3.90 -7.68
CA PRO A 164 -11.30 3.54 -9.00
C PRO A 164 -10.70 4.38 -10.13
N GLY A 165 -10.54 5.70 -9.93
CA GLY A 165 -9.88 6.58 -10.89
C GLY A 165 -8.40 6.24 -11.12
N HIS A 166 -7.65 5.97 -10.05
CA HIS A 166 -6.26 5.51 -10.14
C HIS A 166 -6.14 4.18 -10.88
N ALA A 167 -7.08 3.25 -10.64
CA ALA A 167 -7.11 1.95 -11.31
C ALA A 167 -7.31 2.10 -12.83
N VAL A 168 -8.25 2.97 -13.24
CA VAL A 168 -8.48 3.32 -14.65
C VAL A 168 -7.25 3.97 -15.28
N GLY A 169 -6.67 5.00 -14.63
CA GLY A 169 -5.49 5.69 -15.13
C GLY A 169 -4.27 4.78 -15.26
N THR A 170 -4.08 3.87 -14.31
CA THR A 170 -3.04 2.83 -14.36
C THR A 170 -3.25 1.89 -15.54
N SER A 171 -4.48 1.40 -15.74
CA SER A 171 -4.80 0.55 -16.89
C SER A 171 -4.53 1.26 -18.23
N LEU A 172 -4.95 2.53 -18.35
CA LEU A 172 -4.67 3.35 -19.52
C LEU A 172 -3.17 3.45 -19.80
N ALA A 173 -2.36 3.75 -18.77
CA ALA A 173 -0.91 3.88 -18.89
C ALA A 173 -0.20 2.55 -19.20
N LEU A 174 -0.81 1.42 -18.88
CA LEU A 174 -0.27 0.08 -19.08
C LEU A 174 -0.79 -0.63 -20.32
N LYS A 175 -1.74 -0.03 -21.06
CA LYS A 175 -2.30 -0.61 -22.28
C LYS A 175 -1.18 -1.01 -23.25
N GLY A 176 -1.16 -2.29 -23.63
CA GLY A 176 -0.15 -2.85 -24.54
C GLY A 176 1.23 -3.14 -23.92
N LYS A 177 1.45 -2.91 -22.62
CA LYS A 177 2.75 -3.12 -21.95
C LYS A 177 2.96 -4.53 -21.39
N GLY A 178 2.04 -5.46 -21.66
CA GLY A 178 2.17 -6.86 -21.26
C GLY A 178 2.10 -7.11 -19.75
N ARG A 179 1.46 -6.20 -18.99
CA ARG A 179 1.25 -6.34 -17.54
C ARG A 179 -0.24 -6.37 -17.24
N LEU A 180 -0.63 -7.09 -16.19
CA LEU A 180 -1.99 -7.12 -15.68
C LEU A 180 -2.21 -5.88 -14.79
N PRO A 181 -2.99 -4.86 -15.21
CA PRO A 181 -3.39 -3.78 -14.32
C PRO A 181 -4.40 -4.31 -13.30
N ALA A 182 -4.09 -4.13 -12.02
CA ALA A 182 -4.95 -4.54 -10.93
C ALA A 182 -5.05 -3.43 -9.87
N ALA A 183 -6.12 -3.39 -9.11
CA ALA A 183 -6.22 -2.53 -7.93
C ALA A 183 -6.84 -3.32 -6.77
N VAL A 184 -6.27 -3.18 -5.57
CA VAL A 184 -6.95 -3.60 -4.34
C VAL A 184 -7.48 -2.35 -3.66
N LEU A 185 -8.79 -2.28 -3.49
CA LEU A 185 -9.52 -1.14 -2.94
C LEU A 185 -10.25 -1.54 -1.67
N GLY A 186 -10.46 -0.63 -0.74
CA GLY A 186 -11.45 -0.84 0.32
C GLY A 186 -12.87 -0.68 -0.25
N ASP A 187 -13.84 -1.35 0.35
CA ASP A 187 -15.28 -1.16 0.09
C ASP A 187 -15.68 0.32 0.00
N GLY A 188 -15.28 1.15 0.97
CA GLY A 188 -15.63 2.56 0.99
C GLY A 188 -14.97 3.41 -0.09
N ASP A 189 -13.70 3.14 -0.37
CA ASP A 189 -12.98 3.80 -1.46
C ASP A 189 -13.57 3.44 -2.83
N TYR A 190 -13.98 2.18 -2.99
CA TYR A 190 -14.70 1.73 -4.18
C TYR A 190 -16.06 2.42 -4.30
N LEU A 191 -16.88 2.44 -3.25
CA LEU A 191 -18.22 3.03 -3.27
C LEU A 191 -18.23 4.51 -3.66
N MET A 192 -17.31 5.29 -3.11
CA MET A 192 -17.24 6.73 -3.36
C MET A 192 -16.76 7.07 -4.79
N GLY A 193 -16.04 6.17 -5.46
CA GLY A 193 -15.43 6.42 -6.78
C GLY A 193 -15.91 5.52 -7.92
N CYS A 194 -16.83 4.58 -7.67
CA CYS A 194 -17.15 3.49 -8.61
C CYS A 194 -17.62 3.97 -10.00
N ASN A 195 -18.20 5.17 -10.10
CA ASN A 195 -18.60 5.76 -11.38
C ASN A 195 -17.42 5.92 -12.36
N ALA A 196 -16.19 6.06 -11.85
CA ALA A 196 -15.00 6.15 -12.68
C ALA A 196 -14.76 4.87 -13.52
N LEU A 197 -15.23 3.71 -13.05
CA LEU A 197 -15.05 2.43 -13.75
C LEU A 197 -15.69 2.41 -15.14
N TRP A 198 -16.76 3.20 -15.36
CA TRP A 198 -17.36 3.35 -16.68
C TRP A 198 -16.31 3.79 -17.73
N THR A 199 -15.34 4.61 -17.32
CA THR A 199 -14.27 5.08 -18.20
C THR A 199 -13.41 3.93 -18.72
N ALA A 200 -13.10 2.93 -17.88
CA ALA A 200 -12.38 1.74 -18.35
C ALA A 200 -13.19 0.95 -19.39
N THR A 201 -14.50 0.86 -19.20
CA THR A 201 -15.41 0.26 -20.19
C THR A 201 -15.45 1.07 -21.48
N HIS A 202 -15.65 2.38 -21.38
CA HIS A 202 -15.75 3.29 -22.52
C HIS A 202 -14.47 3.31 -23.37
N MET A 203 -13.31 3.24 -22.72
CA MET A 203 -11.99 3.29 -23.37
C MET A 203 -11.41 1.91 -23.71
N ASP A 204 -12.18 0.84 -23.50
CA ASP A 204 -11.77 -0.54 -23.70
C ASP A 204 -10.42 -0.83 -23.02
N LEU A 205 -10.39 -0.61 -21.71
CA LEU A 205 -9.22 -0.75 -20.85
C LEU A 205 -9.35 -2.02 -20.02
N PRO A 206 -8.50 -3.05 -20.26
CA PRO A 206 -8.52 -4.26 -19.45
C PRO A 206 -8.16 -3.91 -18.00
N LEU A 207 -8.96 -4.31 -17.01
CA LEU A 207 -8.71 -3.96 -15.61
C LEU A 207 -9.30 -5.00 -14.64
N LEU A 208 -8.48 -5.40 -13.65
CA LEU A 208 -8.90 -6.21 -12.51
C LEU A 208 -9.09 -5.33 -11.27
N VAL A 209 -10.28 -5.31 -10.67
CA VAL A 209 -10.53 -4.64 -9.39
C VAL A 209 -10.83 -5.70 -8.34
N ILE A 210 -10.15 -5.63 -7.21
CA ILE A 210 -10.32 -6.51 -6.06
C ILE A 210 -10.73 -5.62 -4.89
N ILE A 211 -11.86 -5.91 -4.27
CA ILE A 211 -12.39 -5.13 -3.16
C ILE A 211 -12.14 -5.91 -1.87
N ALA A 212 -11.46 -5.28 -0.91
CA ALA A 212 -11.37 -5.74 0.46
C ALA A 212 -12.62 -5.24 1.20
N ASP A 213 -13.68 -6.04 1.17
CA ASP A 213 -14.97 -5.71 1.78
C ASP A 213 -15.01 -6.20 3.23
N ASN A 214 -14.89 -5.25 4.17
CA ASN A 214 -15.11 -5.54 5.59
C ASN A 214 -16.47 -4.99 6.08
N ARG A 215 -17.30 -4.50 5.15
CA ARG A 215 -18.62 -3.88 5.36
C ARG A 215 -18.57 -2.72 6.34
N SER A 216 -17.52 -1.91 6.28
CA SER A 216 -17.34 -0.80 7.19
C SER A 216 -16.29 0.20 6.71
N TYR A 217 -16.51 1.47 7.04
CA TYR A 217 -15.42 2.43 7.19
C TYR A 217 -14.63 2.13 8.48
N TYR A 218 -13.97 0.96 8.52
CA TYR A 218 -13.42 0.39 9.75
C TYR A 218 -12.31 1.26 10.38
N ASN A 219 -11.56 1.97 9.55
CA ASN A 219 -10.61 2.99 10.00
C ASN A 219 -11.29 4.03 10.89
N ASP A 220 -12.48 4.48 10.48
CA ASP A 220 -13.27 5.46 11.20
C ASP A 220 -13.93 4.84 12.43
N GLU A 221 -14.38 3.59 12.42
CA GLU A 221 -14.84 2.91 13.65
C GLU A 221 -13.75 2.94 14.75
N MET A 222 -12.50 2.62 14.37
CA MET A 222 -11.35 2.67 15.28
C MET A 222 -11.05 4.09 15.77
N HIS A 223 -11.16 5.09 14.89
CA HIS A 223 -10.98 6.48 15.27
C HIS A 223 -12.09 6.97 16.21
N GLN A 224 -13.35 6.64 15.91
CA GLN A 224 -14.52 6.99 16.72
C GLN A 224 -14.44 6.37 18.10
N GLU A 225 -13.92 5.14 18.24
CA GLU A 225 -13.64 4.56 19.55
C GLU A 225 -12.66 5.41 20.36
N ARG A 226 -11.52 5.81 19.77
CA ARG A 226 -10.52 6.65 20.46
C ARG A 226 -11.12 7.99 20.86
N VAL A 227 -11.86 8.63 19.96
CA VAL A 227 -12.54 9.90 20.22
C VAL A 227 -13.58 9.74 21.32
N ALA A 228 -14.35 8.65 21.33
CA ALA A 228 -15.34 8.36 22.35
C ALA A 228 -14.67 8.20 23.73
N GLN A 229 -13.57 7.45 23.82
CA GLN A 229 -12.81 7.31 25.07
C GLN A 229 -12.27 8.66 25.57
N ILE A 230 -11.63 9.45 24.70
CA ILE A 230 -11.08 10.78 25.04
C ILE A 230 -12.17 11.72 25.54
N ARG A 231 -13.33 11.72 24.87
CA ARG A 231 -14.45 12.61 25.17
C ARG A 231 -15.43 12.04 26.20
N LYS A 232 -15.12 10.88 26.81
CA LYS A 232 -15.97 10.16 27.78
C LYS A 232 -17.39 9.92 27.26
N ARG A 233 -17.50 9.52 25.99
CA ARG A 233 -18.74 9.13 25.31
C ARG A 233 -18.87 7.60 25.23
N PRO A 234 -20.09 7.08 25.01
CA PRO A 234 -20.31 5.65 24.90
C PRO A 234 -19.59 5.06 23.68
N VAL A 235 -18.62 4.15 23.91
CA VAL A 235 -17.81 3.52 22.85
C VAL A 235 -18.64 2.61 21.95
N GLN A 236 -19.73 2.04 22.47
CA GLN A 236 -20.64 1.18 21.71
C GLN A 236 -21.33 1.90 20.53
N ASN A 237 -21.23 3.23 20.46
CA ASN A 237 -21.80 4.03 19.36
C ASN A 237 -20.83 4.24 18.19
N ARG A 238 -19.60 3.71 18.25
CA ARG A 238 -18.55 3.96 17.24
C ARG A 238 -18.92 3.56 15.80
N TRP A 239 -19.87 2.64 15.66
CA TRP A 239 -20.28 2.07 14.38
C TRP A 239 -21.30 2.94 13.62
N ILE A 240 -21.95 3.89 14.31
CA ILE A 240 -23.04 4.69 13.75
C ILE A 240 -22.52 5.51 12.56
N GLY A 241 -23.10 5.27 11.39
CA GLY A 241 -22.69 5.90 10.13
C GLY A 241 -21.37 5.39 9.54
N GLN A 242 -20.82 4.29 10.07
CA GLN A 242 -19.57 3.69 9.58
C GLN A 242 -19.78 2.31 8.96
N ARG A 243 -20.63 1.48 9.57
CA ARG A 243 -20.90 0.14 9.03
C ARG A 243 -21.83 0.20 7.83
N LEU A 244 -21.56 -0.69 6.89
CA LEU A 244 -22.25 -0.86 5.62
C LEU A 244 -22.99 -2.21 5.58
N ASP A 245 -23.35 -2.74 6.76
CA ASP A 245 -24.20 -3.90 6.94
C ASP A 245 -25.65 -3.49 7.28
N ASP A 246 -26.60 -4.39 7.01
CA ASP A 246 -28.05 -4.21 7.24
C ASP A 246 -28.75 -3.07 6.45
N PRO A 247 -28.94 -3.22 5.11
CA PRO A 247 -28.48 -4.33 4.27
C PRO A 247 -27.05 -4.13 3.72
N PRO A 248 -26.33 -5.22 3.38
CA PRO A 248 -25.05 -5.10 2.68
C PRO A 248 -25.23 -4.48 1.29
N VAL A 249 -24.26 -3.68 0.87
CA VAL A 249 -24.23 -3.08 -0.47
C VAL A 249 -23.75 -4.11 -1.49
N ASP A 250 -24.45 -4.24 -2.63
CA ASP A 250 -24.04 -5.13 -3.72
C ASP A 250 -22.96 -4.44 -4.61
N LEU A 251 -21.70 -4.59 -4.20
CA LEU A 251 -20.55 -3.98 -4.87
C LEU A 251 -20.31 -4.54 -6.28
N ILE A 252 -20.66 -5.81 -6.49
CA ILE A 252 -20.58 -6.48 -7.79
C ILE A 252 -21.61 -5.91 -8.76
N ALA A 253 -22.86 -5.72 -8.32
CA ALA A 253 -23.90 -5.11 -9.14
C ALA A 253 -23.52 -3.68 -9.57
N MET A 254 -22.91 -2.90 -8.67
CA MET A 254 -22.40 -1.57 -9.02
C MET A 254 -21.31 -1.65 -10.09
N GLY A 255 -20.37 -2.60 -9.99
CA GLY A 255 -19.35 -2.81 -11.01
C GLY A 255 -19.94 -3.24 -12.36
N ARG A 256 -20.90 -4.16 -12.32
CA ARG A 256 -21.66 -4.62 -13.51
C ARG A 256 -22.41 -3.49 -14.20
N ALA A 257 -23.01 -2.57 -13.43
CA ALA A 257 -23.64 -1.38 -13.98
C ALA A 257 -22.67 -0.47 -14.75
N GLN A 258 -21.37 -0.54 -14.45
CA GLN A 258 -20.30 0.16 -15.17
C GLN A 258 -19.65 -0.68 -16.29
N GLY A 259 -20.15 -1.89 -16.56
CA GLY A 259 -19.65 -2.78 -17.61
C GLY A 259 -18.46 -3.65 -17.21
N PHE A 260 -18.32 -3.98 -15.92
CA PHE A 260 -17.38 -5.00 -15.42
C PHE A 260 -18.11 -6.33 -15.24
N ASP A 261 -17.42 -7.43 -15.56
CA ASP A 261 -17.87 -8.76 -15.13
C ASP A 261 -17.52 -8.98 -13.66
N GLY A 262 -18.22 -9.89 -13.01
CA GLY A 262 -18.00 -10.25 -11.62
C GLY A 262 -18.94 -11.37 -11.21
N GLU A 263 -18.58 -12.12 -10.17
CA GLU A 263 -19.38 -13.21 -9.61
C GLU A 263 -19.82 -12.87 -8.18
N ALA A 264 -20.51 -13.80 -7.51
CA ALA A 264 -20.87 -13.61 -6.12
C ALA A 264 -19.64 -13.35 -5.22
N PRO A 265 -19.79 -12.62 -4.10
CA PRO A 265 -18.68 -12.35 -3.19
C PRO A 265 -18.03 -13.63 -2.67
N VAL A 266 -16.72 -13.58 -2.46
CA VAL A 266 -15.90 -14.69 -1.94
C VAL A 266 -15.44 -14.38 -0.52
N SER A 267 -15.40 -15.39 0.36
CA SER A 267 -15.05 -15.20 1.78
C SER A 267 -13.91 -16.07 2.27
N THR A 268 -13.37 -16.96 1.43
CA THR A 268 -12.23 -17.83 1.74
C THR A 268 -11.03 -17.53 0.84
N SER A 269 -9.82 -17.91 1.28
CA SER A 269 -8.60 -17.71 0.48
C SER A 269 -8.60 -18.55 -0.79
N GLU A 270 -9.17 -19.74 -0.75
CA GLU A 270 -9.30 -20.64 -1.90
C GLU A 270 -10.21 -20.05 -2.98
N ASP A 271 -11.37 -19.53 -2.56
CA ASP A 271 -12.33 -18.90 -3.46
C ASP A 271 -11.76 -17.62 -4.07
N LEU A 272 -11.04 -16.81 -3.28
CA LEU A 272 -10.32 -15.64 -3.78
C LEU A 272 -9.24 -16.03 -4.80
N ALA A 273 -8.43 -17.05 -4.52
CA ALA A 273 -7.42 -17.52 -5.46
C ALA A 273 -8.06 -17.96 -6.79
N ALA A 274 -9.17 -18.69 -6.73
CA ALA A 274 -9.90 -19.10 -7.91
C ALA A 274 -10.52 -17.91 -8.67
N ALA A 275 -11.08 -16.92 -7.95
CA ALA A 275 -11.65 -15.71 -8.53
C ALA A 275 -10.59 -14.84 -9.23
N LEU A 276 -9.39 -14.72 -8.64
CA LEU A 276 -8.27 -14.01 -9.23
C LEU A 276 -7.83 -14.65 -10.56
N GLU A 277 -7.77 -15.98 -10.64
CA GLU A 277 -7.46 -16.68 -11.89
C GLU A 277 -8.54 -16.49 -12.97
N ARG A 278 -9.83 -16.46 -12.57
CA ARG A 278 -10.93 -16.15 -13.50
C ARG A 278 -10.84 -14.71 -14.00
N GLY A 279 -10.69 -13.76 -13.09
CA GLY A 279 -10.55 -12.34 -13.43
C GLY A 279 -9.35 -12.08 -14.34
N ALA A 280 -8.20 -12.70 -14.06
CA ALA A 280 -7.03 -12.60 -14.93
C ALA A 280 -7.30 -13.08 -16.35
N LYS A 281 -8.06 -14.17 -16.54
CA LYS A 281 -8.44 -14.68 -17.87
C LYS A 281 -9.38 -13.72 -18.60
N VAL A 282 -10.33 -13.09 -17.90
CA VAL A 282 -11.22 -12.07 -18.49
C VAL A 282 -10.40 -10.87 -18.95
N VAL A 283 -9.52 -10.37 -18.09
CA VAL A 283 -8.69 -9.20 -18.37
C VAL A 283 -7.68 -9.46 -19.48
N ALA A 284 -7.11 -10.66 -19.56
CA ALA A 284 -6.24 -11.08 -20.66
C ALA A 284 -6.94 -11.08 -22.03
N ARG A 285 -8.28 -11.18 -22.07
CA ARG A 285 -9.10 -11.10 -23.30
C ARG A 285 -9.56 -9.68 -23.60
N GLY A 286 -9.08 -8.67 -22.88
CA GLY A 286 -9.50 -7.27 -23.00
C GLY A 286 -10.67 -6.87 -22.08
N GLY A 287 -11.20 -7.82 -21.31
CA GLY A 287 -12.34 -7.58 -20.42
C GLY A 287 -11.97 -6.84 -19.13
N ARG A 288 -13.00 -6.54 -18.33
CA ARG A 288 -12.88 -5.91 -17.01
C ARG A 288 -13.56 -6.79 -15.99
N TYR A 289 -12.94 -6.99 -14.83
CA TYR A 289 -13.44 -7.91 -13.82
C TYR A 289 -13.35 -7.31 -12.42
N VAL A 290 -14.41 -7.44 -11.63
CA VAL A 290 -14.47 -7.05 -10.23
C VAL A 290 -14.63 -8.28 -9.34
N ILE A 291 -13.87 -8.33 -8.26
CA ILE A 291 -13.94 -9.34 -7.21
C ILE A 291 -14.31 -8.63 -5.91
N ASP A 292 -15.39 -9.07 -5.29
CA ASP A 292 -15.77 -8.68 -3.93
C ASP A 292 -15.25 -9.75 -2.96
N ALA A 293 -14.20 -9.41 -2.21
CA ALA A 293 -13.56 -10.29 -1.25
C ALA A 293 -13.95 -9.86 0.16
N LEU A 294 -14.86 -10.63 0.77
CA LEU A 294 -15.30 -10.45 2.14
C LEU A 294 -14.15 -10.80 3.08
N VAL A 295 -13.69 -9.83 3.86
CA VAL A 295 -12.65 -10.00 4.87
C VAL A 295 -13.21 -9.72 6.26
N GLU A 296 -12.69 -10.42 7.27
CA GLU A 296 -13.04 -10.12 8.65
C GLU A 296 -12.66 -8.67 9.01
N PRO A 297 -13.53 -7.91 9.71
CA PRO A 297 -13.23 -6.56 10.15
C PRO A 297 -11.99 -6.53 11.05
N GLY A 298 -10.94 -5.83 10.61
CA GLY A 298 -9.69 -5.71 11.35
C GLY A 298 -8.51 -5.28 10.49
N TYR A 299 -7.44 -4.85 11.16
CA TYR A 299 -6.13 -4.67 10.53
C TYR A 299 -5.23 -5.85 10.86
N ALA A 300 -4.38 -6.23 9.91
CA ALA A 300 -3.24 -7.07 10.21
C ALA A 300 -2.33 -6.40 11.26
N GLU A 301 -1.71 -7.21 12.11
CA GLU A 301 -0.78 -6.74 13.15
C GLU A 301 0.45 -5.98 12.61
N THR A 302 0.71 -6.08 11.30
CA THR A 302 1.92 -5.57 10.63
C THR A 302 1.65 -4.49 9.57
N GLY A 303 0.40 -4.06 9.41
CA GLY A 303 0.08 -2.85 8.64
C GLY A 303 0.59 -1.59 9.36
N VAL A 304 0.58 -0.43 8.70
CA VAL A 304 0.90 0.86 9.36
C VAL A 304 -0.02 1.02 10.57
N ASP A 305 0.56 0.79 11.75
CA ASP A 305 -0.23 0.61 12.95
C ASP A 305 -0.69 1.96 13.46
N GLN A 306 -1.96 2.29 13.20
CA GLN A 306 -2.58 3.43 13.86
C GLN A 306 -2.79 3.22 15.37
N ARG A 307 -2.53 2.02 15.93
CA ARG A 307 -2.54 1.78 17.39
C ARG A 307 -1.31 2.36 18.11
N ALA A 308 -0.35 2.97 17.40
CA ALA A 308 0.88 3.55 17.96
C ALA A 308 0.69 4.66 19.03
N GLY A 309 -0.54 4.98 19.43
CA GLY A 309 -0.86 5.83 20.57
C GLY A 309 -1.00 5.11 21.93
N MET A 310 -1.09 3.78 21.96
CA MET A 310 -1.14 3.03 23.22
C MET A 310 0.27 2.64 23.67
N ALA A 311 0.94 3.55 24.35
CA ALA A 311 1.91 3.12 25.35
C ALA A 311 1.17 2.15 26.29
N LYS A 312 1.55 0.87 26.27
CA LYS A 312 1.17 -0.09 27.32
C LYS A 312 1.66 0.51 28.64
N LYS A 313 0.77 1.20 29.36
CA LYS A 313 0.97 1.45 30.79
C LYS A 313 0.95 0.07 31.44
N LYS A 314 2.13 -0.39 31.85
CA LYS A 314 2.26 -1.43 32.87
C LYS A 314 1.67 -0.92 34.18
#